data_AF-A0A845H329-F1
#
_entry.id   AF-A0A845H329-F1
#
_cell.length_a   1.000
_cell.length_b   1.000
_cell.length_c   1.000
_cell.angle_alpha   90.00
_cell.angle_beta   90.00
_cell.angle_gamma   90.00
#
_symmetry.space_group_name_H-M   'P 1'
#
loop_
_entity.id
_entity.type
_entity.pdbx_description
1 polymer ?
#
loop_
_entity_poly.entity_id
_entity_poly.type
_entity_poly.pdbx_seq_one_letter_code
_entity_poly.pdbx_strand_id
1 'polypeptide(L)'
;MSRDAAATRRLTALAARAPAWLAGLPAAPGLQRYGRVAQVLGTLIEAHMPPARIGELCHLLSPGNRPMLAEVVGFSAQATLLSGLSPLEGVSRSTIIEPLGRAHTVDSGQHLYGCVLDGFGRVMFRSPHAPAIAADGWRETVPVVREAPAAVDRPR
;
A
#
# COMPACT_ATOMS: atom_id res chain seq x y z
N MET A 1 15.40 -39.50 -39.69
CA MET A 1 15.70 -39.13 -38.29
C MET A 1 14.61 -38.20 -37.80
N SER A 2 13.76 -38.71 -36.90
CA SER A 2 12.40 -38.23 -36.64
C SER A 2 12.37 -36.87 -35.91
N ARG A 3 11.42 -35.99 -36.30
CA ARG A 3 11.11 -34.69 -35.69
C ARG A 3 10.95 -34.75 -34.16
N ASP A 4 10.58 -35.91 -33.62
CA ASP A 4 10.44 -36.15 -32.18
C ASP A 4 11.74 -35.97 -31.39
N ALA A 5 12.88 -36.43 -31.91
CA ALA A 5 14.14 -36.37 -31.16
C ALA A 5 14.61 -34.92 -30.95
N ALA A 6 14.33 -34.04 -31.92
CA ALA A 6 14.63 -32.63 -31.82
C ALA A 6 13.66 -31.88 -30.89
N ALA A 7 12.38 -32.27 -30.90
CA ALA A 7 11.36 -31.71 -30.00
C ALA A 7 11.63 -32.06 -28.54
N THR A 8 11.94 -33.33 -28.25
CA THR A 8 12.29 -33.81 -26.91
C THR A 8 13.52 -33.09 -26.38
N ARG A 9 14.57 -32.93 -27.20
CA ARG A 9 15.80 -32.21 -26.81
C ARG A 9 15.54 -30.74 -26.47
N ARG A 10 14.63 -30.08 -27.20
CA ARG A 10 14.18 -28.71 -26.89
C ARG A 10 13.40 -28.64 -25.58
N LEU A 11 12.48 -29.57 -25.34
CA LEU A 11 11.70 -29.62 -24.10
C LEU A 11 12.59 -29.88 -22.88
N THR A 12 13.55 -30.80 -22.97
CA THR A 12 14.51 -31.05 -21.88
C THR A 12 15.38 -29.83 -21.60
N ALA A 13 15.83 -29.12 -22.64
CA ALA A 13 16.62 -27.90 -22.48
C ALA A 13 15.80 -26.75 -21.86
N LEU A 14 14.51 -26.63 -22.18
CA LEU A 14 13.59 -25.67 -21.54
C LEU A 14 13.31 -26.05 -20.09
N ALA A 15 13.04 -27.32 -19.81
CA ALA A 15 12.79 -27.82 -18.46
C ALA A 15 14.00 -27.60 -17.53
N ALA A 16 15.23 -27.77 -18.04
CA ALA A 16 16.44 -27.48 -17.29
C ALA A 16 16.63 -25.98 -16.95
N ARG A 17 16.01 -25.07 -17.72
CA ARG A 17 16.07 -23.62 -17.51
C ARG A 17 14.89 -23.07 -16.73
N ALA A 18 13.78 -23.81 -16.66
CA ALA A 18 12.56 -23.39 -15.98
C ALA A 18 12.76 -23.01 -14.50
N PRO A 19 13.54 -23.73 -13.67
CA PRO A 19 13.75 -23.34 -12.28
C PRO A 19 14.39 -21.96 -12.12
N ALA A 20 15.32 -21.60 -13.01
CA ALA A 20 15.96 -20.28 -13.00
C ALA A 20 14.97 -19.16 -13.37
N TRP A 21 14.02 -19.42 -14.26
CA TRP A 21 12.96 -18.47 -14.60
C TRP A 21 11.93 -18.32 -13.49
N LEU A 22 11.55 -19.44 -12.86
CA LEU A 22 10.55 -19.46 -11.79
C LEU A 22 11.11 -18.89 -10.48
N ALA A 23 12.41 -18.98 -10.23
CA ALA A 23 13.05 -18.42 -9.03
C ALA A 23 12.86 -16.89 -8.89
N GLY A 24 12.65 -16.18 -10.01
CA GLY A 24 12.39 -14.74 -10.01
C GLY A 24 10.90 -14.38 -9.86
N LEU A 25 10.00 -15.36 -9.88
CA LEU A 25 8.57 -15.11 -9.73
C LEU A 25 8.16 -15.07 -8.26
N PRO A 26 7.21 -14.19 -7.88
CA PRO A 26 6.66 -14.19 -6.53
C PRO A 26 5.97 -15.53 -6.24
N ALA A 27 6.07 -15.98 -4.99
CA ALA A 27 5.51 -17.26 -4.52
C ALA A 27 3.99 -17.40 -4.75
N ALA A 28 3.28 -16.28 -4.87
CA ALA A 28 1.88 -16.22 -5.27
C ALA A 28 1.72 -15.15 -6.37
N PRO A 29 1.79 -15.52 -7.66
CA PRO A 29 1.54 -14.57 -8.75
C PRO A 29 0.06 -14.17 -8.74
N GLY A 30 -0.21 -12.92 -8.35
CA GLY A 30 -1.54 -12.32 -8.35
C GLY A 30 -1.71 -11.30 -9.48
N LEU A 31 -2.96 -11.09 -9.91
CA LEU A 31 -3.31 -9.98 -10.79
C LEU A 31 -3.43 -8.69 -9.95
N GLN A 32 -2.39 -7.87 -9.97
CA GLN A 32 -2.44 -6.52 -9.39
C GLN A 32 -3.10 -5.57 -10.40
N ARG A 33 -4.17 -4.88 -9.98
CA ARG A 33 -4.87 -3.91 -10.83
C ARG A 33 -4.45 -2.51 -10.39
N TYR A 34 -3.89 -1.74 -11.33
CA TYR A 34 -3.43 -0.38 -11.09
C TYR A 34 -4.35 0.65 -11.75
N GLY A 35 -4.30 1.87 -11.22
CA GLY A 35 -4.90 3.06 -11.80
C GLY A 35 -3.88 4.02 -12.36
N ARG A 36 -4.37 5.14 -12.92
CA ARG A 36 -3.56 6.25 -13.43
C ARG A 36 -4.23 7.58 -13.09
N VAL A 37 -3.39 8.59 -12.89
CA VAL A 37 -3.83 9.97 -12.68
C VAL A 37 -4.42 10.53 -13.98
N ALA A 38 -5.66 11.02 -13.91
CA ALA A 38 -6.33 11.73 -14.99
C ALA A 38 -6.06 13.25 -14.89
N GLN A 39 -6.25 13.81 -13.69
CA GLN A 39 -6.11 15.24 -13.39
C GLN A 39 -5.72 15.46 -11.92
N VAL A 40 -5.08 16.60 -11.64
CA VAL A 40 -4.80 17.08 -10.27
C VAL A 40 -5.32 18.51 -10.14
N LEU A 41 -6.06 18.79 -9.06
CA LEU A 41 -6.56 20.10 -8.68
C LEU A 41 -6.26 20.33 -7.19
N GLY A 42 -5.21 21.11 -6.89
CA GLY A 42 -4.71 21.24 -5.51
C GLY A 42 -4.23 19.88 -5.00
N THR A 43 -4.78 19.42 -3.87
CA THR A 43 -4.50 18.09 -3.30
C THR A 43 -5.45 17.00 -3.82
N LEU A 44 -6.48 17.37 -4.59
CA LEU A 44 -7.44 16.42 -5.15
C LEU A 44 -6.89 15.84 -6.46
N ILE A 45 -6.99 14.53 -6.59
CA ILE A 45 -6.51 13.78 -7.75
C ILE A 45 -7.69 13.00 -8.31
N GLU A 46 -8.00 13.23 -9.58
CA GLU A 46 -8.95 12.39 -10.32
C GLU A 46 -8.20 11.23 -10.97
N ALA A 47 -8.73 10.03 -10.84
CA ALA A 47 -8.08 8.81 -11.27
C ALA A 47 -9.03 7.88 -12.04
N HIS A 48 -8.49 7.26 -13.08
CA HIS A 48 -9.07 6.06 -13.67
C HIS A 48 -8.39 4.85 -13.04
N MET A 49 -9.13 4.09 -12.24
CA MET A 49 -8.58 3.01 -11.44
C MET A 49 -9.63 1.92 -11.19
N PRO A 50 -9.22 0.72 -10.71
CA PRO A 50 -10.15 -0.31 -10.28
C PRO A 50 -11.12 0.22 -9.21
N PRO A 51 -12.28 -0.44 -9.02
CA PRO A 51 -13.18 -0.10 -7.93
C PRO A 51 -12.43 -0.08 -6.59
N ALA A 52 -12.55 1.03 -5.87
CA ALA A 52 -11.95 1.26 -4.56
C ALA A 52 -13.01 1.82 -3.61
N ARG A 53 -12.78 1.70 -2.30
CA ARG A 53 -13.74 2.12 -1.27
C ARG A 53 -13.37 3.48 -0.70
N ILE A 54 -14.35 4.27 -0.26
CA ILE A 54 -14.05 5.49 0.51
C ILE A 54 -13.23 5.11 1.75
N GLY A 55 -12.19 5.89 2.01
CA GLY A 55 -11.22 5.65 3.07
C GLY A 55 -10.06 4.73 2.68
N GLU A 56 -10.10 4.09 1.50
CA GLU A 56 -9.03 3.20 1.06
C GLU A 56 -7.77 3.98 0.69
N LEU A 57 -6.63 3.53 1.22
CA LEU A 57 -5.33 4.10 0.89
C LEU A 57 -4.83 3.61 -0.46
N CYS A 58 -4.13 4.49 -1.16
CA CYS A 58 -3.45 4.23 -2.43
C CYS A 58 -2.00 4.71 -2.36
N HIS A 59 -1.09 3.98 -3.00
CA HIS A 59 0.21 4.53 -3.35
C HIS A 59 0.15 5.24 -4.70
N LEU A 60 0.81 6.39 -4.78
CA LEU A 60 1.11 7.11 -6.01
C LEU A 60 2.57 6.86 -6.36
N LEU A 61 2.80 6.18 -7.48
CA LEU A 61 4.09 5.72 -7.95
C LEU A 61 4.50 6.55 -9.17
N SER A 62 5.21 7.64 -8.93
CA SER A 62 5.78 8.49 -9.98
C SER A 62 7.20 8.03 -10.32
N PRO A 63 7.58 7.93 -11.61
CA PRO A 63 8.93 7.55 -12.00
C PRO A 63 10.01 8.43 -11.36
N GLY A 64 11.00 7.81 -10.71
CA GLY A 64 12.12 8.51 -10.07
C GLY A 64 11.80 9.17 -8.72
N ASN A 65 10.57 9.10 -8.23
CA ASN A 65 10.15 9.67 -6.95
C ASN A 65 9.84 8.58 -5.92
N ARG A 66 9.85 8.96 -4.63
CA ARG A 66 9.39 8.08 -3.56
C ARG A 66 7.87 7.87 -3.67
N PRO A 67 7.35 6.68 -3.30
CA PRO A 67 5.91 6.47 -3.20
C PRO A 67 5.27 7.48 -2.26
N MET A 68 4.15 8.04 -2.69
CA MET A 68 3.34 8.94 -1.88
C MET A 68 2.01 8.28 -1.53
N LEU A 69 1.41 8.70 -0.43
CA LEU A 69 0.09 8.20 -0.02
C LEU A 69 -1.02 9.13 -0.49
N ALA A 70 -2.13 8.53 -0.90
CA ALA A 70 -3.40 9.19 -1.14
C ALA A 70 -4.54 8.35 -0.55
N GLU A 71 -5.68 8.97 -0.30
CA GLU A 71 -6.88 8.31 0.23
C GLU A 71 -8.05 8.53 -0.73
N VAL A 72 -8.84 7.49 -0.96
CA VAL A 72 -10.10 7.59 -1.71
C VAL A 72 -11.11 8.38 -0.90
N VAL A 73 -11.46 9.58 -1.37
CA VAL A 73 -12.43 10.47 -0.72
C VAL A 73 -13.77 10.50 -1.43
N GLY A 74 -13.86 9.92 -2.63
CA GLY A 74 -15.10 9.81 -3.37
C GLY A 74 -14.93 9.12 -4.72
N PHE A 75 -16.03 8.95 -5.43
CA PHE A 75 -16.02 8.45 -6.81
C PHE A 75 -17.31 8.87 -7.52
N SER A 76 -17.25 8.83 -8.84
CA SER A 76 -18.37 9.05 -9.76
C SER A 76 -18.42 7.91 -10.78
N ALA A 77 -19.35 8.00 -11.74
CA ALA A 77 -19.37 7.06 -12.86
C ALA A 77 -18.12 7.17 -13.76
N GLN A 78 -17.42 8.31 -13.71
CA GLN A 78 -16.31 8.64 -14.60
C GLN A 78 -14.95 8.43 -13.95
N ALA A 79 -14.80 8.75 -12.66
CA ALA A 79 -13.51 8.76 -11.99
C ALA A 79 -13.61 8.49 -10.49
N THR A 80 -12.51 7.98 -9.92
CA THR A 80 -12.27 7.96 -8.48
C THR A 80 -11.57 9.25 -8.06
N LEU A 81 -11.97 9.81 -6.93
CA LEU A 81 -11.37 11.00 -6.33
C LEU A 81 -10.47 10.58 -5.17
N LEU A 82 -9.22 11.01 -5.23
CA LEU A 82 -8.22 10.76 -4.21
C LEU A 82 -7.79 12.10 -3.59
N SER A 83 -7.57 12.13 -2.28
CA SER A 83 -6.86 13.23 -1.63
C SER A 83 -5.42 12.81 -1.39
N GLY A 84 -4.46 13.63 -1.84
CA GLY A 84 -3.06 13.48 -1.47
C GLY A 84 -2.87 13.63 0.03
N LEU A 85 -2.17 12.68 0.65
CA LEU A 85 -1.80 12.72 2.07
C LEU A 85 -0.32 13.12 2.27
N SER A 86 0.32 13.58 1.20
CA SER A 86 1.69 14.08 1.16
C SER A 86 1.81 15.13 0.06
N PRO A 87 2.86 15.97 0.06
CA PRO A 87 3.14 16.90 -1.02
C PRO A 87 3.14 16.19 -2.39
N LEU A 88 2.54 16.84 -3.41
CA LEU A 88 2.27 16.22 -4.71
C LEU A 88 3.33 16.49 -5.78
N GLU A 89 4.51 16.99 -5.40
CA GLU A 89 5.57 17.31 -6.35
C GLU A 89 5.97 16.05 -7.14
N GLY A 90 5.99 16.18 -8.46
CA GLY A 90 6.32 15.08 -9.36
C GLY A 90 5.17 14.11 -9.67
N VAL A 91 3.95 14.36 -9.17
CA VAL A 91 2.75 13.68 -9.68
C VAL A 91 2.44 14.16 -11.10
N SER A 92 2.14 13.23 -11.99
CA SER A 92 1.78 13.52 -13.38
C SER A 92 0.91 12.40 -13.96
N ARG A 93 0.56 12.49 -15.25
CA ARG A 93 -0.16 11.41 -15.96
C ARG A 93 0.65 10.11 -16.12
N SER A 94 1.95 10.13 -15.85
CA SER A 94 2.77 8.91 -15.80
C SER A 94 2.71 8.21 -14.45
N THR A 95 2.15 8.86 -13.42
CA THR A 95 1.98 8.29 -12.08
C THR A 95 1.02 7.11 -12.11
N ILE A 96 1.49 5.97 -11.62
CA ILE A 96 0.70 4.77 -11.42
C ILE A 96 0.08 4.80 -10.02
N ILE A 97 -1.16 4.34 -9.92
CA ILE A 97 -1.90 4.29 -8.65
C ILE A 97 -2.06 2.84 -8.25
N GLU A 98 -1.58 2.49 -7.07
CA GLU A 98 -1.70 1.16 -6.49
C GLU A 98 -2.71 1.22 -5.32
N PRO A 99 -3.92 0.64 -5.45
CA PRO A 99 -4.86 0.53 -4.34
C PRO A 99 -4.34 -0.47 -3.30
N LEU A 100 -4.38 -0.11 -2.02
CA LEU A 100 -3.88 -0.95 -0.93
C LEU A 100 -4.94 -1.86 -0.31
N GLY A 101 -6.22 -1.72 -0.68
CA GLY A 101 -7.30 -2.55 -0.18
C GLY A 101 -7.62 -2.38 1.31
N ARG A 102 -7.08 -1.34 1.95
CA ARG A 102 -7.23 -1.08 3.38
C ARG A 102 -7.37 0.41 3.66
N ALA A 103 -8.09 0.72 4.72
CA ALA A 103 -8.15 2.07 5.26
C ALA A 103 -6.88 2.44 6.03
N HIS A 104 -6.75 3.72 6.39
CA HIS A 104 -5.65 4.17 7.23
C HIS A 104 -5.73 3.57 8.63
N THR A 105 -4.72 2.77 8.97
CA THR A 105 -4.53 2.19 10.29
C THR A 105 -3.18 2.58 10.86
N VAL A 106 -3.10 2.69 12.17
CA VAL A 106 -1.85 2.87 12.92
C VAL A 106 -1.67 1.75 13.92
N ASP A 107 -0.44 1.44 14.25
CA ASP A 107 -0.16 0.59 15.40
C ASP A 107 -0.28 1.43 16.67
N SER A 108 -0.89 0.87 17.71
CA SER A 108 -0.95 1.41 19.06
C SER A 108 -0.36 0.39 20.02
N GLY A 109 0.35 0.85 21.05
CA GLY A 109 1.00 -0.06 21.98
C GLY A 109 2.09 0.58 22.85
N GLN A 110 2.60 -0.21 23.80
CA GLN A 110 3.67 0.23 24.71
C GLN A 110 4.98 0.57 23.99
N HIS A 111 5.21 -0.03 22.81
CA HIS A 111 6.36 0.27 21.96
C HIS A 111 6.45 1.74 21.52
N LEU A 112 5.35 2.51 21.63
CA LEU A 112 5.28 3.93 21.29
C LEU A 112 5.57 4.87 22.46
N TYR A 113 5.77 4.36 23.68
CA TYR A 113 6.04 5.21 24.84
C TYR A 113 7.36 5.99 24.64
N GLY A 114 7.28 7.31 24.75
CA GLY A 114 8.41 8.21 24.50
C GLY A 114 8.73 8.46 23.02
N CYS A 115 7.87 8.03 22.08
CA CYS A 115 8.01 8.31 20.66
C CYS A 115 7.27 9.57 20.24
N VAL A 116 7.83 10.31 19.28
CA VAL A 116 7.14 11.32 18.48
C VAL A 116 6.81 10.67 17.14
N LEU A 117 5.55 10.75 16.73
CA LEU A 117 5.03 10.12 15.52
C LEU A 117 4.67 11.17 14.47
N ASP A 118 4.72 10.79 13.20
CA ASP A 118 4.07 11.54 12.12
C ASP A 118 2.56 11.25 12.07
N GLY A 119 1.85 11.91 11.14
CA GLY A 119 0.41 11.72 10.94
C GLY A 119 -0.01 10.32 10.47
N PHE A 120 0.94 9.45 10.10
CA PHE A 120 0.73 8.05 9.72
C PHE A 120 1.16 7.07 10.82
N GLY A 121 1.47 7.55 12.02
CA GLY A 121 1.92 6.73 13.13
C GLY A 121 3.36 6.22 13.02
N ARG A 122 4.17 6.74 12.08
CA ARG A 122 5.57 6.35 11.93
C ARG A 122 6.43 7.12 12.93
N VAL A 123 7.36 6.44 13.59
CA VAL A 123 8.26 7.07 14.57
C VAL A 123 9.22 8.02 13.87
N MET A 124 9.15 9.31 14.21
CA MET A 124 10.10 10.33 13.78
C MET A 124 11.26 10.47 14.78
N PHE A 125 10.96 10.29 16.06
CA PHE A 125 11.94 10.39 17.14
C PHE A 125 11.54 9.48 18.30
N ARG A 126 12.53 8.96 19.02
CA ARG A 126 12.33 8.19 20.24
C ARG A 126 13.23 8.75 21.33
N SER A 127 12.63 9.07 22.48
CA SER A 127 13.37 9.54 23.65
C SER A 127 14.46 8.53 24.06
N PRO A 128 15.69 8.96 24.36
CA PRO A 128 16.71 8.10 24.96
C PRO A 128 16.30 7.49 26.30
N HIS A 129 15.34 8.11 26.99
CA HIS A 129 14.78 7.63 28.26
C HIS A 129 13.54 6.74 28.09
N ALA A 130 13.15 6.43 26.86
CA ALA A 130 12.02 5.55 26.60
C ALA A 130 12.33 4.12 27.11
N PRO A 131 11.35 3.43 27.72
CA PRO A 131 11.55 2.08 28.22
C PRO A 131 11.98 1.12 27.10
N ALA A 132 12.64 0.01 27.43
CA ALA A 132 12.92 -1.02 26.42
C ALA A 132 11.60 -1.50 25.78
N ILE A 133 11.63 -1.79 24.48
CA ILE A 133 10.46 -2.37 23.80
C ILE A 133 10.36 -3.82 24.24
N ALA A 134 9.39 -4.11 25.10
CA ALA A 134 9.07 -5.48 25.50
C ALA A 134 8.47 -6.24 24.32
N ALA A 135 8.99 -7.43 24.02
CA ALA A 135 8.51 -8.26 22.92
C ALA A 135 7.07 -8.78 23.13
N ASP A 136 6.65 -8.87 24.39
CA ASP A 136 5.33 -9.26 24.89
C ASP A 136 4.45 -8.07 25.27
N GLY A 137 4.90 -6.84 24.98
CA GLY A 137 4.13 -5.63 25.27
C GLY A 137 2.84 -5.54 24.44
N TRP A 138 1.81 -4.91 25.02
CA TRP A 138 0.54 -4.69 24.30
C TRP A 138 0.76 -3.94 22.98
N ARG A 139 0.17 -4.48 21.90
CA ARG A 139 0.22 -3.93 20.55
C ARG A 139 -1.05 -4.30 19.78
N GLU A 140 -1.64 -3.32 19.14
CA GLU A 140 -2.86 -3.49 18.34
C GLU A 140 -2.79 -2.57 17.12
N THR A 141 -3.23 -3.05 15.95
CA THR A 141 -3.40 -2.20 14.77
C THR A 141 -4.83 -1.69 14.74
N VAL A 142 -5.00 -0.37 14.84
CA VAL A 142 -6.32 0.28 14.94
C VAL A 142 -6.56 1.22 13.75
N PRO A 143 -7.80 1.32 13.25
CA PRO A 143 -8.16 2.33 12.25
C PRO A 143 -8.06 3.74 12.84
N VAL A 144 -7.59 4.69 12.02
CA VAL A 144 -7.51 6.11 12.40
C VAL A 144 -8.91 6.73 12.48
N VAL A 145 -9.76 6.43 11.50
CA VAL A 145 -11.16 6.83 11.49
C VAL A 145 -11.99 5.70 12.08
N ARG A 146 -12.60 5.95 13.25
CA ARG A 146 -13.52 5.01 13.90
C ARG A 146 -14.54 5.74 14.76
N GLU A 147 -15.66 5.08 15.01
CA GLU A 147 -16.68 5.56 15.94
C GLU A 147 -16.14 5.66 17.37
N ALA A 148 -16.61 6.68 18.09
CA ALA A 148 -16.34 6.79 19.52
C ALA A 148 -17.10 5.72 20.31
N PRO A 149 -16.60 5.29 21.49
CA PRO A 149 -17.35 4.39 22.36
C PRO A 149 -18.72 4.96 22.70
N ALA A 150 -19.75 4.10 22.69
CA ALA A 150 -21.10 4.49 23.08
C ALA A 150 -21.11 4.97 24.53
N ALA A 151 -22.07 5.82 24.88
CA ALA A 151 -22.15 6.40 26.23
C ALA A 151 -22.21 5.32 27.34
N VAL A 152 -22.81 4.17 27.05
CA VAL A 152 -22.92 3.02 27.98
C VAL A 152 -21.58 2.28 28.18
N ASP A 153 -20.65 2.39 27.23
CA ASP A 153 -19.35 1.70 27.26
C ASP A 153 -18.24 2.55 27.88
N ARG A 154 -18.53 3.81 28.27
CA ARG A 154 -17.55 4.68 28.90
C ARG A 154 -17.38 4.31 30.36
N PRO A 155 -16.13 4.22 30.89
CA PRO A 155 -15.90 4.02 32.31
C PRO A 155 -16.57 5.15 33.11
N ARG A 156 -17.23 4.81 34.22
CA ARG A 156 -17.86 5.76 35.14
C ARG A 156 -16.86 6.36 36.11
#